data_AF-H3GHF4-F1
#
_entry.id   AF-H3GHF4-F1
#
_cell.length_a   1.000
_cell.length_b   1.000
_cell.length_c   1.000
_cell.angle_alpha   90.00
_cell.angle_beta   90.00
_cell.angle_gamma   90.00
#
_symmetry.space_group_name_H-M   'P 1'
#
loop_
_entity.id
_entity.type
_entity.pdbx_description
1 polymer ?
#
loop_
_entity_poly.entity_id
_entity_poly.type
_entity_poly.pdbx_seq_one_letter_code
_entity_poly.pdbx_strand_id
1 'polypeptide(L)'
;MSDSGDSFWGRTEESEFSYVVTVPGTSRQVSLSAVQDRKICAGTPKFPSHGHCVWDAALLLADYLQTKAKDVSQSTGDNEEEERFCFRGKKVAELGAGVGLVGMTLAVLGARVVLTDQKYALPLLTKNVTVNFVGQGEGGPSALTDAVAPTVEECQWGEPFKSGGCLAAWAKSTDMVVFSDVLYHASAYMLLMKTLHDLSSPATD
;
A
#
# COMPACT_ATOMS: atom_id res chain seq x y z
N MET A 1 1.85 -31.68 19.93
CA MET A 1 1.16 -30.41 20.21
C MET A 1 0.90 -29.77 18.87
N SER A 2 -0.32 -29.92 18.37
CA SER A 2 -0.81 -29.21 17.18
C SER A 2 -0.90 -27.74 17.55
N ASP A 3 -0.09 -26.92 16.90
CA ASP A 3 -0.19 -25.47 16.98
C ASP A 3 -1.48 -25.08 16.23
N SER A 4 -2.59 -25.07 16.96
CA SER A 4 -3.83 -24.41 16.52
C SER A 4 -3.59 -22.91 16.68
N GLY A 5 -2.75 -22.37 15.79
CA GLY A 5 -2.49 -20.95 15.67
C GLY A 5 -3.71 -20.28 15.06
N ASP A 6 -4.72 -20.03 15.90
CA ASP A 6 -5.82 -19.15 15.56
C ASP A 6 -5.24 -17.83 15.05
N SER A 7 -5.58 -17.48 13.81
CA SER A 7 -5.10 -16.29 13.11
C SER A 7 -5.74 -15.05 13.71
N PHE A 8 -5.27 -14.65 14.89
CA PHE A 8 -5.97 -13.65 15.70
C PHE A 8 -6.07 -12.26 15.03
N TRP A 9 -5.27 -11.98 13.98
CA TRP A 9 -5.19 -10.66 13.34
C TRP A 9 -5.15 -10.66 11.81
N GLY A 10 -5.06 -11.85 11.20
CA GLY A 10 -5.00 -12.01 9.75
C GLY A 10 -6.24 -12.73 9.24
N ARG A 11 -6.82 -12.25 8.14
CA ARG A 11 -8.01 -12.90 7.51
C ARG A 11 -7.59 -14.09 6.65
N THR A 12 -6.94 -15.08 7.26
CA THR A 12 -6.34 -16.22 6.54
C THR A 12 -7.35 -17.21 5.98
N GLU A 13 -8.61 -17.16 6.45
CA GLU A 13 -9.68 -18.08 6.01
C GLU A 13 -10.43 -17.61 4.76
N GLU A 14 -10.33 -16.33 4.42
CA GLU A 14 -11.05 -15.74 3.28
C GLU A 14 -10.16 -15.70 2.04
N SER A 15 -10.61 -16.29 0.93
CA SER A 15 -9.84 -16.29 -0.33
C SER A 15 -9.76 -14.92 -1.02
N GLU A 16 -10.68 -14.02 -0.67
CA GLU A 16 -10.77 -12.66 -1.18
C GLU A 16 -11.37 -11.75 -0.09
N PHE A 17 -10.89 -10.51 0.00
CA PHE A 17 -11.40 -9.49 0.89
C PHE A 17 -11.79 -8.25 0.09
N SER A 18 -12.98 -7.70 0.34
CA SER A 18 -13.45 -6.48 -0.32
C SER A 18 -13.38 -5.28 0.63
N TYR A 19 -12.88 -4.15 0.13
CA TYR A 19 -12.74 -2.90 0.87
C TYR A 19 -13.30 -1.73 0.07
N VAL A 20 -14.13 -0.89 0.70
CA VAL A 20 -14.75 0.25 0.03
C VAL A 20 -13.98 1.52 0.33
N VAL A 21 -13.58 2.23 -0.72
CA VAL A 21 -12.95 3.55 -0.65
C VAL A 21 -13.93 4.61 -1.14
N THR A 22 -14.07 5.69 -0.38
CA THR A 22 -14.84 6.87 -0.81
C THR A 22 -13.94 7.84 -1.56
N VAL A 23 -14.33 8.23 -2.77
CA VAL A 23 -13.55 9.15 -3.61
C VAL A 23 -13.65 10.58 -3.04
N PRO A 24 -12.53 11.25 -2.71
CA PRO A 24 -12.53 12.57 -2.09
C PRO A 24 -13.36 13.59 -2.87
N GLY A 25 -14.10 14.44 -2.15
CA GLY A 25 -14.95 15.47 -2.75
C GLY A 25 -16.21 14.96 -3.46
N THR A 26 -16.52 13.66 -3.39
CA THR A 26 -17.69 13.06 -4.08
C THR A 26 -18.45 12.09 -3.17
N SER A 27 -19.64 11.67 -3.60
CA SER A 27 -20.38 10.53 -3.01
C SER A 27 -20.02 9.18 -3.66
N ARG A 28 -19.09 9.17 -4.62
CA ARG A 28 -18.73 7.96 -5.35
C ARG A 28 -17.90 7.04 -4.46
N GLN A 29 -18.23 5.76 -4.49
CA GLN A 29 -17.51 4.71 -3.80
C GLN A 29 -16.90 3.74 -4.82
N VAL A 30 -15.73 3.21 -4.49
CA VAL A 30 -15.03 2.20 -5.28
C VAL A 30 -14.68 1.02 -4.38
N SER A 31 -14.97 -0.18 -4.87
CA SER A 31 -14.63 -1.42 -4.18
C SER A 31 -13.27 -1.90 -4.65
N LEU A 32 -12.37 -2.15 -3.71
CA LEU A 32 -11.09 -2.82 -3.93
C LEU A 32 -11.19 -4.28 -3.48
N SER A 33 -10.76 -5.19 -4.34
CA SER A 33 -10.62 -6.62 -4.08
C SER A 33 -9.16 -6.97 -3.73
N ALA A 34 -8.94 -7.54 -2.55
CA ALA A 34 -7.67 -8.12 -2.14
C ALA A 34 -7.77 -9.66 -2.20
N VAL A 35 -7.17 -10.26 -3.22
CA VAL A 35 -7.00 -11.71 -3.29
C VAL A 35 -5.99 -12.15 -2.21
N GLN A 36 -6.33 -13.20 -1.46
CA GLN A 36 -5.51 -13.74 -0.38
C GLN A 36 -5.13 -15.19 -0.68
N ASP A 37 -4.10 -15.40 -1.52
CA ASP A 37 -3.67 -16.74 -1.91
C ASP A 37 -2.14 -16.88 -1.87
N ARG A 38 -1.67 -17.58 -0.83
CA ARG A 38 -0.25 -17.93 -0.62
C ARG A 38 0.38 -18.73 -1.76
N LYS A 39 -0.41 -19.43 -2.58
CA LYS A 39 0.10 -20.21 -3.72
C LYS A 39 0.49 -19.34 -4.91
N ILE A 40 -0.02 -18.10 -4.95
CA ILE A 40 0.35 -17.13 -6.00
C ILE A 40 1.72 -16.53 -5.71
N CYS A 41 2.08 -16.38 -4.43
CA CYS A 41 3.43 -16.00 -4.04
C CYS A 41 4.46 -17.02 -4.56
N ALA A 42 5.61 -16.54 -5.02
CA ALA A 42 6.63 -17.38 -5.67
C ALA A 42 7.93 -17.44 -4.87
N GLY A 43 8.25 -18.62 -4.34
CA GLY A 43 9.50 -18.86 -3.60
C GLY A 43 9.38 -18.67 -2.09
N THR A 44 10.54 -18.54 -1.44
CA THR A 44 10.65 -18.40 0.01
C THR A 44 11.08 -16.98 0.35
N PRO A 45 10.42 -16.30 1.29
CA PRO A 45 10.83 -14.96 1.67
C PRO A 45 12.17 -15.01 2.41
N LYS A 46 12.98 -13.95 2.26
CA LYS A 46 14.28 -13.80 2.94
C LYS A 46 14.09 -13.64 4.45
N PHE A 47 12.99 -13.01 4.86
CA PHE A 47 12.53 -12.92 6.24
C PHE A 47 11.12 -13.52 6.35
N PRO A 48 10.76 -14.23 7.43
CA PRO A 48 9.41 -14.77 7.62
C PRO A 48 8.37 -13.69 7.35
N SER A 49 7.39 -13.94 6.47
CA SER A 49 6.40 -12.95 6.10
C SER A 49 5.09 -13.61 5.66
N HIS A 50 3.99 -12.94 6.01
CA HIS A 50 2.63 -13.32 5.68
C HIS A 50 1.97 -12.27 4.78
N GLY A 51 2.71 -11.76 3.80
CA GLY A 51 2.22 -10.76 2.82
C GLY A 51 1.09 -11.25 1.90
N HIS A 52 0.46 -12.40 2.18
CA HIS A 52 -0.64 -12.96 1.41
C HIS A 52 -2.02 -12.75 2.07
N CYS A 53 -2.08 -12.05 3.19
CA CYS A 53 -3.32 -11.76 3.91
C CYS A 53 -3.45 -10.26 4.19
N VAL A 54 -4.71 -9.82 4.36
CA VAL A 54 -5.06 -8.51 4.90
C VAL A 54 -4.93 -8.58 6.42
N TRP A 55 -4.04 -7.75 6.96
CA TRP A 55 -3.84 -7.54 8.39
C TRP A 55 -4.67 -6.36 8.89
N ASP A 56 -5.14 -6.41 10.14
CA ASP A 56 -6.00 -5.36 10.70
C ASP A 56 -5.35 -3.97 10.70
N ALA A 57 -4.03 -3.87 10.86
CA ALA A 57 -3.33 -2.59 10.75
C ALA A 57 -3.45 -1.96 9.35
N ALA A 58 -3.53 -2.77 8.30
CA ALA A 58 -3.73 -2.27 6.93
C ALA A 58 -5.13 -1.66 6.77
N LEU A 59 -6.15 -2.27 7.38
CA LEU A 59 -7.50 -1.71 7.37
C LEU A 59 -7.60 -0.42 8.17
N LEU A 60 -7.02 -0.40 9.37
CA LEU A 60 -7.02 0.79 10.21
C LEU A 60 -6.29 1.95 9.53
N LEU A 61 -5.14 1.67 8.91
CA LEU A 61 -4.38 2.69 8.19
C LEU A 61 -5.12 3.19 6.94
N ALA A 62 -5.71 2.28 6.15
CA ALA A 62 -6.51 2.66 4.99
C ALA A 62 -7.72 3.52 5.40
N ASP A 63 -8.41 3.15 6.49
CA ASP A 63 -9.58 3.88 6.98
C ASP A 63 -9.23 5.26 7.52
N TYR A 64 -8.12 5.33 8.28
CA TYR A 64 -7.57 6.60 8.76
C TYR A 64 -7.23 7.54 7.60
N LEU A 65 -6.51 7.06 6.59
CA LEU A 65 -6.06 7.89 5.45
C LEU A 65 -7.24 8.37 4.60
N GLN A 66 -8.23 7.52 4.30
CA GLN A 66 -9.41 7.96 3.55
C GLN A 66 -10.26 8.96 4.35
N THR A 67 -10.38 8.77 5.67
CA THR A 67 -11.12 9.69 6.54
C THR A 67 -10.46 11.06 6.52
N LYS A 68 -9.14 11.11 6.66
CA LYS A 68 -8.37 12.35 6.56
C LYS A 68 -8.49 13.01 5.18
N ALA A 69 -8.40 12.25 4.09
CA ALA A 69 -8.60 12.79 2.75
C ALA A 69 -10.01 13.39 2.55
N LYS A 70 -11.02 12.77 3.15
CA LYS A 70 -12.40 13.27 3.11
C LYS A 70 -12.54 14.59 3.87
N ASP A 71 -11.96 14.69 5.07
CA ASP A 71 -11.98 15.91 5.88
C ASP A 71 -11.35 17.08 5.11
N VAL A 72 -10.20 16.84 4.46
CA VAL A 72 -9.53 17.83 3.59
C VAL A 72 -10.40 18.26 2.42
N SER A 73 -11.13 17.34 1.79
CA SER A 73 -12.01 17.69 0.66
C SER A 73 -13.22 18.56 1.04
N GLN A 74 -13.47 18.73 2.35
CA GLN A 74 -14.58 19.52 2.89
C GLN A 74 -14.12 20.81 3.57
N SER A 75 -12.81 21.03 3.72
CA SER A 75 -12.24 22.23 4.35
C SER A 75 -12.03 23.36 3.33
N THR A 76 -11.82 24.58 3.83
CA THR A 76 -11.56 25.77 3.00
C THR A 76 -10.08 26.00 2.68
N GLY A 77 -9.17 25.09 3.09
CA GLY A 77 -7.84 24.94 2.49
C GLY A 77 -6.70 25.79 3.06
N ASP A 78 -6.74 26.19 4.33
CA ASP A 78 -5.79 27.18 4.89
C ASP A 78 -4.81 26.65 5.96
N ASN A 79 -4.63 25.33 6.13
CA ASN A 79 -3.63 24.82 7.08
C ASN A 79 -2.75 23.66 6.56
N GLU A 80 -1.53 23.58 7.10
CA GLU A 80 -0.48 22.62 6.70
C GLU A 80 -0.89 21.15 6.93
N GLU A 81 -1.73 20.88 7.93
CA GLU A 81 -2.22 19.53 8.22
C GLU A 81 -3.17 19.03 7.11
N GLU A 82 -3.95 19.92 6.49
CA GLU A 82 -4.81 19.57 5.37
C GLU A 82 -4.01 19.26 4.09
N GLU A 83 -2.93 20.01 3.83
CA GLU A 83 -2.04 19.72 2.70
C GLU A 83 -1.37 18.36 2.85
N ARG A 84 -1.08 17.94 4.09
CA ARG A 84 -0.52 16.60 4.40
C ARG A 84 -1.39 15.46 3.87
N PHE A 85 -2.71 15.56 3.98
CA PHE A 85 -3.65 14.50 3.57
C PHE A 85 -4.30 14.74 2.20
N CYS A 86 -3.86 15.76 1.45
CA CYS A 86 -4.18 15.92 0.03
C CYS A 86 -3.29 14.98 -0.81
N PHE A 87 -3.81 13.81 -1.18
CA PHE A 87 -3.01 12.77 -1.85
C PHE A 87 -2.81 12.98 -3.36
N ARG A 88 -3.58 13.89 -3.98
CA ARG A 88 -3.58 14.07 -5.43
C ARG A 88 -2.17 14.38 -5.96
N GLY A 89 -1.61 13.46 -6.74
CA GLY A 89 -0.30 13.58 -7.36
C GLY A 89 0.90 13.30 -6.44
N LYS A 90 0.69 13.10 -5.12
CA LYS A 90 1.78 12.78 -4.18
C LYS A 90 2.44 11.46 -4.53
N LYS A 91 3.77 11.42 -4.49
CA LYS A 91 4.58 10.20 -4.62
C LYS A 91 4.56 9.44 -3.31
N VAL A 92 3.92 8.28 -3.31
CA VAL A 92 3.79 7.44 -2.13
C VAL A 92 4.51 6.11 -2.35
N ALA A 93 5.39 5.76 -1.43
CA ALA A 93 6.01 4.43 -1.38
C ALA A 93 5.38 3.63 -0.23
N GLU A 94 4.82 2.45 -0.54
CA GLU A 94 4.38 1.49 0.48
C GLU A 94 5.45 0.42 0.69
N LEU A 95 5.98 0.31 1.91
CA LEU A 95 6.97 -0.70 2.29
C LEU A 95 6.28 -1.90 2.95
N GLY A 96 6.51 -3.10 2.42
CA GLY A 96 5.89 -4.32 2.95
C GLY A 96 4.39 -4.35 2.68
N ALA A 97 4.01 -4.06 1.43
CA ALA A 97 2.63 -3.88 1.01
C ALA A 97 1.75 -5.14 1.16
N GLY A 98 2.36 -6.34 1.16
CA GLY A 98 1.64 -7.60 1.20
C GLY A 98 0.65 -7.72 0.03
N VAL A 99 -0.64 -7.66 0.34
CA VAL A 99 -1.72 -7.68 -0.66
C VAL A 99 -1.97 -6.33 -1.34
N GLY A 100 -1.40 -5.23 -0.82
CA GLY A 100 -1.41 -3.89 -1.43
C GLY A 100 -2.59 -3.00 -1.06
N LEU A 101 -3.33 -3.31 0.01
CA LEU A 101 -4.59 -2.62 0.31
C LEU A 101 -4.41 -1.11 0.57
N VAL A 102 -3.42 -0.72 1.37
CA VAL A 102 -3.21 0.68 1.77
C VAL A 102 -2.81 1.52 0.56
N GLY A 103 -1.82 1.08 -0.21
CA GLY A 103 -1.38 1.81 -1.39
C GLY A 103 -2.40 1.80 -2.53
N MET A 104 -3.18 0.73 -2.73
CA MET A 104 -4.31 0.77 -3.67
C MET A 104 -5.39 1.77 -3.22
N THR A 105 -5.63 1.90 -1.91
CA THR A 105 -6.51 2.94 -1.36
C THR A 105 -5.96 4.33 -1.70
N LEU A 106 -4.68 4.60 -1.42
CA LEU A 106 -4.03 5.88 -1.73
C LEU A 106 -4.05 6.21 -3.22
N ALA A 107 -3.95 5.21 -4.10
CA ALA A 107 -4.10 5.40 -5.53
C ALA A 107 -5.52 5.82 -5.95
N VAL A 108 -6.56 5.27 -5.31
CA VAL A 108 -7.95 5.75 -5.48
C VAL A 108 -8.12 7.19 -4.97
N LEU A 109 -7.39 7.56 -3.90
CA LEU A 109 -7.33 8.93 -3.38
C LEU A 109 -6.48 9.89 -4.24
N GLY A 110 -5.92 9.41 -5.35
CA GLY A 110 -5.21 10.21 -6.36
C GLY A 110 -3.69 10.25 -6.23
N ALA A 111 -3.10 9.46 -5.33
CA ALA A 111 -1.64 9.38 -5.20
C ALA A 111 -1.00 8.62 -6.37
N ARG A 112 0.29 8.93 -6.62
CA ARG A 112 1.18 8.14 -7.45
C ARG A 112 1.88 7.12 -6.58
N VAL A 113 1.43 5.87 -6.62
CA VAL A 113 1.84 4.85 -5.65
C VAL A 113 2.83 3.85 -6.25
N VAL A 114 3.85 3.52 -5.47
CA VAL A 114 4.72 2.36 -5.69
C VAL A 114 4.51 1.40 -4.53
N LEU A 115 3.94 0.24 -4.84
CA LEU A 115 3.74 -0.86 -3.90
C LEU A 115 4.99 -1.73 -3.88
N THR A 116 5.53 -1.98 -2.70
CA THR A 116 6.79 -2.72 -2.58
C THR A 116 6.72 -3.85 -1.56
N ASP A 117 7.36 -4.96 -1.89
CA ASP A 117 7.53 -6.08 -0.98
C ASP A 117 8.78 -6.90 -1.38
N GLN A 118 9.05 -7.95 -0.62
CA GLN A 118 10.01 -8.99 -1.01
C GLN A 118 9.56 -9.66 -2.31
N LYS A 119 10.54 -10.12 -3.10
CA LYS A 119 10.33 -10.76 -4.42
C LYS A 119 9.22 -11.80 -4.45
N TYR A 120 9.10 -12.60 -3.39
CA TYR A 120 8.14 -13.69 -3.31
C TYR A 120 6.68 -13.23 -3.32
N ALA A 121 6.38 -12.03 -2.81
CA ALA A 121 5.02 -11.49 -2.71
C ALA A 121 4.57 -10.76 -3.99
N LEU A 122 5.50 -10.32 -4.83
CA LEU A 122 5.23 -9.51 -6.02
C LEU A 122 4.21 -10.12 -6.99
N PRO A 123 4.16 -11.45 -7.25
CA PRO A 123 3.13 -12.01 -8.13
C PRO A 123 1.71 -11.80 -7.59
N LEU A 124 1.50 -11.96 -6.29
CA LEU A 124 0.19 -11.73 -5.66
C LEU A 124 -0.16 -10.25 -5.67
N LEU A 125 0.79 -9.40 -5.29
CA LEU A 125 0.63 -7.94 -5.30
C LEU A 125 0.28 -7.41 -6.70
N THR A 126 0.96 -7.92 -7.74
CA THR A 126 0.67 -7.60 -9.15
C THR A 126 -0.72 -8.07 -9.57
N LYS A 127 -1.15 -9.25 -9.12
CA LYS A 127 -2.52 -9.74 -9.38
C LYS A 127 -3.55 -8.79 -8.76
N ASN A 128 -3.36 -8.35 -7.52
CA ASN A 128 -4.27 -7.43 -6.85
C ASN A 128 -4.35 -6.07 -7.56
N VAL A 129 -3.22 -5.51 -7.99
CA VAL A 129 -3.25 -4.30 -8.83
C VAL A 129 -4.02 -4.53 -10.13
N THR A 130 -3.79 -5.68 -10.79
CA THR A 130 -4.47 -6.01 -12.06
C THR A 130 -5.98 -6.12 -11.87
N VAL A 131 -6.43 -6.86 -10.85
CA VAL A 131 -7.86 -7.05 -10.56
C VAL A 131 -8.57 -5.71 -10.33
N ASN A 132 -7.91 -4.75 -9.68
CA ASN A 132 -8.55 -3.49 -9.34
C ASN A 132 -8.41 -2.40 -10.41
N PHE A 133 -7.26 -2.30 -11.07
CA PHE A 133 -6.95 -1.14 -11.91
C PHE A 133 -6.91 -1.46 -13.41
N VAL A 134 -7.00 -2.73 -13.81
CA VAL A 134 -6.94 -3.15 -15.22
C VAL A 134 -8.24 -3.84 -15.61
N GLY A 135 -8.93 -3.29 -16.62
CA GLY A 135 -10.09 -3.94 -17.23
C GLY A 135 -11.41 -3.87 -16.45
N GLN A 136 -11.45 -3.14 -15.32
CA GLN A 136 -12.71 -2.80 -14.66
C GLN A 136 -13.43 -1.73 -15.49
N GLY A 137 -14.72 -1.94 -15.81
CA GLY A 137 -15.55 -0.96 -16.52
C GLY A 137 -15.90 0.26 -15.65
N GLU A 138 -17.06 0.89 -15.87
CA GLU A 138 -17.45 2.16 -15.23
C GLU A 138 -17.49 2.15 -13.68
N GLY A 139 -17.45 0.97 -13.03
CA GLY A 139 -17.48 0.81 -11.58
C GLY A 139 -16.12 0.73 -10.87
N GLY A 140 -15.01 0.58 -11.59
CA GLY A 140 -13.68 0.41 -10.97
C GLY A 140 -12.89 1.71 -10.76
N PRO A 141 -11.74 1.63 -10.05
CA PRO A 141 -10.76 2.73 -9.95
C PRO A 141 -10.38 3.34 -11.31
N SER A 142 -10.30 2.52 -12.36
CA SER A 142 -9.93 2.94 -13.73
C SER A 142 -10.90 3.95 -14.35
N ALA A 143 -12.13 4.04 -13.84
CA ALA A 143 -13.14 5.00 -14.27
C ALA A 143 -13.11 6.32 -13.46
N LEU A 144 -12.11 6.52 -12.61
CA LEU A 144 -11.84 7.78 -11.91
C LEU A 144 -10.78 8.57 -12.68
N THR A 145 -10.98 9.89 -12.82
CA THR A 145 -10.04 10.77 -13.54
C THR A 145 -8.69 10.91 -12.85
N ASP A 146 -8.69 10.89 -11.52
CA ASP A 146 -7.49 11.15 -10.72
C ASP A 146 -6.81 9.88 -10.21
N ALA A 147 -7.44 8.71 -10.33
CA ALA A 147 -6.83 7.46 -9.89
C ALA A 147 -5.79 6.97 -10.90
N VAL A 148 -4.58 6.69 -10.42
CA VAL A 148 -3.48 6.15 -11.22
C VAL A 148 -3.17 4.74 -10.74
N ALA A 149 -3.13 3.77 -11.64
CA ALA A 149 -2.77 2.39 -11.30
C ALA A 149 -1.39 2.36 -10.58
N PRO A 150 -1.30 1.74 -9.39
CA PRO A 150 -0.04 1.61 -8.69
C PRO A 150 1.00 0.83 -9.51
N THR A 151 2.27 1.17 -9.35
CA THR A 151 3.38 0.35 -9.85
C THR A 151 3.81 -0.64 -8.78
N VAL A 152 4.17 -1.87 -9.17
CA VAL A 152 4.71 -2.89 -8.26
C VAL A 152 6.22 -2.99 -8.46
N GLU A 153 7.00 -2.88 -7.38
CA GLU A 153 8.45 -2.95 -7.41
C GLU A 153 8.99 -3.86 -6.28
N GLU A 154 10.09 -4.57 -6.54
CA GLU A 154 10.81 -5.31 -5.50
C GLU A 154 11.51 -4.33 -4.55
N CYS A 155 11.31 -4.47 -3.25
CA CYS A 155 12.10 -3.77 -2.24
C CYS A 155 12.49 -4.72 -1.11
N GLN A 156 13.65 -5.33 -1.23
CA GLN A 156 14.28 -5.99 -0.09
C GLN A 156 14.92 -4.93 0.80
N TRP A 157 14.37 -4.72 2.00
CA TRP A 157 14.86 -3.66 2.88
C TRP A 157 16.36 -3.75 3.13
N GLY A 158 16.99 -2.58 3.13
CA GLY A 158 18.43 -2.39 3.31
C GLY A 158 19.25 -2.58 2.03
N GLU A 159 18.71 -3.21 1.00
CA GLU A 159 19.39 -3.37 -0.29
C GLU A 159 19.23 -2.12 -1.18
N PRO A 160 20.11 -1.90 -2.17
CA PRO A 160 19.95 -0.80 -3.12
C PRO A 160 18.69 -0.94 -3.98
N PHE A 161 18.03 0.19 -4.29
CA PHE A 161 16.89 0.19 -5.21
C PHE A 161 17.30 -0.21 -6.63
N LYS A 162 16.36 -0.82 -7.35
CA LYS A 162 16.59 -1.26 -8.74
C LYS A 162 16.84 -0.04 -9.62
N SER A 163 17.94 -0.05 -10.37
CA SER A 163 18.26 1.03 -11.30
C SER A 163 17.13 1.21 -12.34
N GLY A 164 16.67 2.45 -12.50
CA GLY A 164 15.54 2.80 -13.37
C GLY A 164 14.15 2.50 -12.79
N GLY A 165 14.07 1.97 -11.55
CA GLY A 165 12.83 1.80 -10.81
C GLY A 165 12.30 3.12 -10.24
N CYS A 166 11.05 3.10 -9.78
CA CYS A 166 10.43 4.26 -9.18
C CYS A 166 11.08 4.61 -7.84
N LEU A 167 11.44 3.63 -7.01
CA LEU A 167 12.13 3.90 -5.74
C LEU A 167 13.47 4.59 -5.94
N ALA A 168 14.23 4.17 -6.96
CA ALA A 168 15.48 4.83 -7.31
C ALA A 168 15.25 6.27 -7.81
N ALA A 169 14.20 6.49 -8.62
CA ALA A 169 13.85 7.82 -9.12
C ALA A 169 13.26 8.74 -8.03
N TRP A 170 12.67 8.19 -6.98
CA TRP A 170 12.01 8.93 -5.91
C TRP A 170 12.85 9.04 -4.64
N ALA A 171 14.04 8.45 -4.59
CA ALA A 171 14.96 8.57 -3.46
C ALA A 171 15.13 10.03 -3.03
N LYS A 172 14.95 10.30 -1.73
CA LYS A 172 14.97 11.65 -1.12
C LYS A 172 13.97 12.66 -1.70
N SER A 173 12.98 12.21 -2.46
CA SER A 173 11.93 13.05 -3.05
C SER A 173 10.55 12.38 -3.02
N THR A 174 10.41 11.33 -2.20
CA THR A 174 9.13 10.72 -1.86
C THR A 174 8.38 11.66 -0.94
N ASP A 175 7.09 11.90 -1.23
CA ASP A 175 6.26 12.80 -0.44
C ASP A 175 5.77 12.10 0.83
N MET A 176 5.44 10.80 0.75
CA MET A 176 5.01 10.01 1.90
C MET A 176 5.48 8.55 1.83
N VAL A 177 5.92 8.01 2.96
CA VAL A 177 6.22 6.57 3.09
C VAL A 177 5.22 5.92 4.05
N VAL A 178 4.51 4.91 3.57
CA VAL A 178 3.53 4.16 4.38
C VAL A 178 3.96 2.71 4.58
N PHE A 179 3.62 2.15 5.73
CA PHE A 179 3.80 0.74 6.04
C PHE A 179 2.87 0.35 7.18
N SER A 180 2.28 -0.84 7.13
CA SER A 180 1.37 -1.34 8.16
C SER A 180 1.80 -2.73 8.61
N ASP A 181 1.90 -2.94 9.93
CA ASP A 181 2.26 -4.23 10.54
C ASP A 181 3.58 -4.84 10.04
N VAL A 182 4.63 -4.02 9.94
CA VAL A 182 5.97 -4.44 9.47
C VAL A 182 6.96 -4.74 10.60
N LEU A 183 6.60 -4.43 11.85
CA LEU A 183 7.49 -4.51 13.02
C LEU A 183 7.34 -5.83 13.80
N TYR A 184 7.32 -6.96 13.08
CA TYR A 184 7.19 -8.30 13.68
C TYR A 184 8.50 -9.07 13.76
N HIS A 185 9.56 -8.64 13.05
CA HIS A 185 10.86 -9.32 13.04
C HIS A 185 12.02 -8.36 13.35
N ALA A 186 12.54 -8.43 14.59
CA ALA A 186 13.53 -7.47 15.09
C ALA A 186 14.81 -7.36 14.25
N SER A 187 15.26 -8.45 13.60
CA SER A 187 16.48 -8.37 12.78
C SER A 187 16.31 -7.55 11.50
N ALA A 188 15.07 -7.23 11.10
CA ALA A 188 14.77 -6.41 9.93
C ALA A 188 14.75 -4.90 10.25
N TYR A 189 14.77 -4.48 11.52
CA TYR A 189 14.57 -3.07 11.90
C TYR A 189 15.66 -2.15 11.36
N MET A 190 16.94 -2.55 11.44
CA MET A 190 18.04 -1.76 10.89
C MET A 190 17.95 -1.65 9.36
N LEU A 191 17.46 -2.68 8.70
CA LEU A 191 17.27 -2.71 7.24
C LEU A 191 16.11 -1.81 6.82
N LEU A 192 15.00 -1.83 7.56
CA LEU A 192 13.87 -0.92 7.38
C LEU A 192 14.31 0.54 7.60
N MET A 193 15.03 0.83 8.69
CA MET A 193 15.55 2.19 8.96
C MET A 193 16.47 2.69 7.86
N LYS A 194 17.34 1.84 7.31
CA LYS A 194 18.15 2.21 6.14
C LYS A 194 17.27 2.55 4.92
N THR A 195 16.25 1.75 4.66
CA THR A 195 15.33 1.96 3.53
C THR A 195 14.54 3.27 3.68
N LEU A 196 14.04 3.54 4.88
CA LEU A 196 13.39 4.80 5.23
C LEU A 196 14.35 5.97 5.05
N HIS A 197 15.59 5.84 5.53
CA HIS A 197 16.60 6.85 5.29
C HIS A 197 16.79 7.10 3.79
N ASP A 198 16.94 6.06 2.96
CA ASP A 198 17.18 6.23 1.52
C ASP A 198 16.00 6.90 0.79
N LEU A 199 14.76 6.70 1.24
CA LEU A 199 13.55 7.33 0.66
C LEU A 199 13.28 8.74 1.19
N SER A 200 13.51 8.97 2.49
CA SER A 200 13.02 10.16 3.17
C SER A 200 13.97 11.35 3.13
N SER A 201 13.38 12.51 2.95
CA SER A 201 13.96 13.84 3.18
C SER A 201 13.28 14.51 4.40
N PRO A 202 13.75 15.66 4.89
CA PRO A 202 13.05 16.42 5.93
C PRO A 202 11.61 16.83 5.57
N ALA A 203 11.25 16.80 4.29
CA ALA A 203 9.90 17.12 3.79
C ALA A 203 9.02 15.88 3.55
N THR A 204 9.54 14.67 3.80
CA THR A 204 8.79 13.43 3.61
C THR A 204 7.93 13.13 4.82
N ASP A 205 6.65 12.85 4.58
CA ASP A 205 5.66 12.42 5.57
C ASP A 205 5.74 10.93 5.94
#